data_AF-A0A958T918-F1
#
_entry.id   AF-A0A958T918-F1
#
_cell.length_a   1.000
_cell.length_b   1.000
_cell.length_c   1.000
_cell.angle_alpha   90.00
_cell.angle_beta   90.00
_cell.angle_gamma   90.00
#
_symmetry.space_group_name_H-M   'P 1'
#
loop_
_entity.id
_entity.type
_entity.pdbx_description
1 polymer ?
#
loop_
_entity_poly.entity_id
_entity_poly.type
_entity_poly.pdbx_seq_one_letter_code
_entity_poly.pdbx_strand_id
1 'polypeptide(L)'
;MKKYLNVLFFLLLSIPVFSQTKTYKIGFLLDKSNAEINAQLSLLEEEIISVVGEDAAIVFPDNGRLVNHFDPTVALGNYNQLVNSKFDIIISFGSVNNKVLVEKQDYPVPTIIFGFLSKEVVADKSLLDFKKVENFTAIATLHSYEEDLTYLKQLVSPKRVAVFVEQAFFDAIPLEGVFASIGQTLDMELVLVPFVTLDDIMDQVEGFDAVYMVGGYYFSDDEIKILARFLIDRKLPSFTTTPVVDVENGLLATNHDKSEIEQFFRRVALNVESVVLGDEFSEPSSFLVLKRGLTLNYNTARALGIPLKYSYLTNTSFVGNLTEISADKKYSLLEVMQEAIAENLKLKTVVQDTLLSAEDVKLAKSNYLPNVTASASGVYVDPNLAEVANGQNPELSTFGNITLSQTV
;
A
#
# COMPACT_ATOMS: atom_id res chain seq x y z
N MET A 1 -40.76 -54.22 50.69
CA MET A 1 -40.32 -54.43 49.29
C MET A 1 -41.12 -53.65 48.23
N LYS A 2 -41.92 -52.62 48.55
CA LYS A 2 -42.70 -51.86 47.53
C LYS A 2 -42.31 -50.38 47.34
N LYS A 3 -41.39 -49.83 48.15
CA LYS A 3 -40.96 -48.42 48.04
C LYS A 3 -39.63 -48.20 47.32
N TYR A 4 -38.83 -49.25 47.10
CA TYR A 4 -37.55 -49.15 46.39
C TYR A 4 -37.67 -49.39 44.88
N LEU A 5 -38.81 -49.91 44.40
CA LEU A 5 -39.00 -50.20 42.98
C LEU A 5 -39.36 -48.94 42.15
N ASN A 6 -39.94 -47.91 42.79
CA ASN A 6 -40.32 -46.68 42.10
C ASN A 6 -39.17 -45.69 41.92
N VAL A 7 -38.10 -45.79 42.72
CA VAL A 7 -36.90 -44.95 42.54
C VAL A 7 -36.03 -45.47 41.40
N LEU A 8 -36.06 -46.79 41.14
CA LEU A 8 -35.31 -47.39 40.03
C LEU A 8 -35.96 -47.09 38.66
N PHE A 9 -37.27 -46.83 38.61
CA PHE A 9 -37.98 -46.54 37.35
C PHE A 9 -37.80 -45.09 36.88
N PHE A 10 -37.48 -44.15 37.79
CA PHE A 10 -37.19 -42.76 37.42
C PHE A 10 -35.72 -42.52 37.02
N LEU A 11 -34.82 -43.47 37.31
CA LEU A 11 -33.39 -43.37 37.01
C LEU A 11 -32.98 -44.06 35.69
N LEU A 12 -33.93 -44.74 35.02
CA LEU A 12 -33.74 -45.41 33.72
C LEU A 12 -34.28 -44.60 32.53
N LEU A 13 -34.82 -43.40 32.76
CA LEU A 13 -35.39 -42.52 31.73
C LEU A 13 -34.54 -41.27 31.42
N SER A 14 -33.37 -41.13 32.03
CA SER A 14 -32.33 -40.22 31.54
C SER A 14 -31.60 -40.89 30.38
N ILE A 15 -32.30 -41.10 29.27
CA ILE A 15 -31.63 -41.24 27.98
C ILE A 15 -30.94 -39.87 27.80
N PRO A 16 -29.60 -39.79 27.71
CA PRO A 16 -28.99 -38.57 27.24
C PRO A 16 -29.52 -38.37 25.82
N VAL A 17 -30.46 -37.45 25.66
CA VAL A 17 -30.72 -36.82 24.38
C VAL A 17 -29.42 -36.09 24.09
N PHE A 18 -28.45 -36.80 23.51
CA PHE A 18 -27.42 -36.16 22.72
C PHE A 18 -28.21 -35.39 21.69
N SER A 19 -28.28 -34.07 21.86
CA SER A 19 -28.62 -33.19 20.76
C SER A 19 -27.64 -33.55 19.66
N GLN A 20 -28.10 -34.28 18.63
CA GLN A 20 -27.29 -34.53 17.46
C GLN A 20 -27.11 -33.16 16.82
N THR A 21 -25.93 -32.58 17.01
CA THR A 21 -25.51 -31.38 16.30
C THR A 21 -25.74 -31.64 14.82
N LYS A 22 -26.70 -30.92 14.21
CA LYS A 22 -27.02 -31.10 12.80
C LYS A 22 -25.78 -30.82 11.98
N THR A 23 -25.52 -31.65 10.98
CA THR A 23 -24.40 -31.47 10.06
C THR A 23 -24.89 -30.78 8.80
N TYR A 24 -24.24 -29.69 8.41
CA TYR A 24 -24.53 -28.93 7.19
C TYR A 24 -23.35 -29.03 6.22
N LYS A 25 -23.63 -29.43 4.98
CA LYS A 25 -22.68 -29.50 3.87
C LYS A 25 -22.73 -28.21 3.07
N ILE A 26 -21.60 -27.54 2.99
CA ILE A 26 -21.45 -26.32 2.20
C ILE A 26 -20.66 -26.61 0.94
N GLY A 27 -21.20 -26.19 -0.21
CA GLY A 27 -20.56 -26.31 -1.51
C GLY A 27 -20.12 -24.95 -2.05
N PHE A 28 -19.00 -24.92 -2.76
CA PHE A 28 -18.42 -23.72 -3.35
C PHE A 28 -18.43 -23.80 -4.88
N LEU A 29 -18.87 -22.72 -5.51
CA LEU A 29 -18.78 -22.51 -6.96
C LEU A 29 -17.72 -21.44 -7.24
N LEU A 30 -16.74 -21.78 -8.07
CA LEU A 30 -15.57 -20.95 -8.38
C LEU A 30 -15.39 -20.80 -9.89
N ASP A 31 -14.90 -19.65 -10.35
CA ASP A 31 -14.56 -19.48 -11.77
C ASP A 31 -13.21 -20.14 -12.10
N LYS A 32 -12.26 -20.05 -11.17
CA LYS A 32 -10.94 -20.67 -11.23
C LYS A 32 -10.49 -21.08 -9.82
N SER A 33 -9.50 -21.96 -9.73
CA SER A 33 -8.84 -22.33 -8.48
C SER A 33 -7.32 -22.31 -8.67
N ASN A 34 -6.61 -21.79 -7.68
CA ASN A 34 -5.16 -21.80 -7.52
C ASN A 34 -4.84 -21.84 -6.01
N ALA A 35 -3.55 -21.80 -5.64
CA ALA A 35 -3.15 -21.89 -4.23
C ALA A 35 -3.69 -20.72 -3.40
N GLU A 36 -3.69 -19.52 -3.97
CA GLU A 36 -4.12 -18.27 -3.35
C GLU A 36 -5.63 -18.26 -3.10
N ILE A 37 -6.45 -18.66 -4.09
CA ILE A 37 -7.90 -18.80 -3.95
C ILE A 37 -8.23 -19.87 -2.90
N ASN A 38 -7.50 -20.99 -2.90
CA ASN A 38 -7.71 -22.04 -1.91
C ASN A 38 -7.38 -21.56 -0.49
N ALA A 39 -6.34 -20.74 -0.33
CA ALA A 39 -6.01 -20.13 0.96
C ALA A 39 -7.12 -19.16 1.42
N GLN A 40 -7.66 -18.34 0.52
CA GLN A 40 -8.80 -17.45 0.82
C GLN A 40 -10.06 -18.24 1.18
N LEU A 41 -10.33 -19.35 0.49
CA LEU A 41 -11.45 -20.23 0.84
C LEU A 41 -11.26 -20.86 2.21
N SER A 42 -10.05 -21.29 2.57
CA SER A 42 -9.78 -21.79 3.92
C SER A 42 -10.06 -20.75 5.00
N LEU A 43 -9.70 -19.48 4.78
CA LEU A 43 -10.04 -18.39 5.72
C LEU A 43 -11.56 -18.19 5.84
N LEU A 44 -12.30 -18.27 4.73
CA LEU A 44 -13.76 -18.21 4.76
C LEU A 44 -14.37 -19.41 5.49
N GLU A 45 -13.85 -20.62 5.27
CA GLU A 45 -14.29 -21.84 5.95
C GLU A 45 -14.07 -21.75 7.46
N GLU A 46 -12.90 -21.27 7.89
CA GLU A 46 -12.57 -21.02 9.30
C GLU A 46 -13.52 -19.99 9.92
N GLU A 47 -13.81 -18.90 9.21
CA GLU A 47 -14.72 -17.86 9.65
C GLU A 47 -16.16 -18.40 9.80
N ILE A 48 -16.64 -19.19 8.84
CA ILE A 48 -17.95 -19.84 8.90
C ILE A 48 -18.03 -20.75 10.12
N ILE A 49 -17.03 -21.60 10.34
CA ILE A 49 -16.98 -22.49 11.52
C ILE A 49 -16.98 -21.66 12.80
N SER A 50 -16.19 -20.59 12.86
CA SER A 50 -16.08 -19.75 14.05
C SER A 50 -17.37 -19.00 14.37
N VAL A 51 -18.13 -18.57 13.37
CA VAL A 51 -19.40 -17.86 13.56
C VAL A 51 -20.51 -18.81 13.97
N VAL A 52 -20.65 -19.94 13.26
CA VAL A 52 -21.69 -20.94 13.58
C VAL A 52 -21.45 -21.58 14.95
N GLY A 53 -20.19 -21.74 15.36
CA GLY A 53 -19.84 -22.22 16.69
C GLY A 53 -20.41 -23.61 16.99
N GLU A 54 -21.11 -23.74 18.12
CA GLU A 54 -21.66 -25.03 18.59
C GLU A 54 -23.07 -25.34 18.05
N ASP A 55 -23.69 -24.41 17.32
CA ASP A 55 -25.07 -24.55 16.85
C ASP A 55 -25.23 -25.64 15.77
N ALA A 56 -24.18 -25.86 14.97
CA ALA A 56 -24.13 -26.93 13.97
C ALA A 56 -22.71 -27.40 13.65
N ALA A 57 -22.60 -28.61 13.09
CA ALA A 57 -21.37 -29.14 12.54
C ALA A 57 -21.29 -28.75 11.05
N ILE A 58 -20.37 -27.86 10.71
CA ILE A 58 -20.15 -27.46 9.31
C ILE A 58 -19.11 -28.38 8.69
N VAL A 59 -19.40 -28.88 7.48
CA VAL A 59 -18.46 -29.67 6.70
C VAL A 59 -18.34 -29.11 5.27
N PHE A 60 -17.12 -29.16 4.75
CA PHE A 60 -16.77 -28.73 3.39
C PHE A 60 -16.23 -29.94 2.61
N PRO A 61 -17.09 -30.78 2.03
CA PRO A 61 -16.66 -31.94 1.26
C PRO A 61 -15.80 -31.55 0.06
N ASP A 62 -14.73 -32.31 -0.23
CA ASP A 62 -13.85 -32.05 -1.39
C ASP A 62 -14.62 -32.04 -2.72
N ASN A 63 -15.66 -32.88 -2.85
CA ASN A 63 -16.53 -32.92 -4.02
C ASN A 63 -17.54 -31.75 -4.11
N GLY A 64 -17.51 -30.84 -3.13
CA GLY A 64 -18.32 -29.64 -3.06
C GLY A 64 -17.64 -28.41 -3.64
N ARG A 65 -16.35 -28.48 -4.00
CA ARG A 65 -15.60 -27.36 -4.62
C ARG A 65 -15.56 -27.54 -6.13
N LEU A 66 -16.41 -26.83 -6.86
CA LEU A 66 -16.55 -26.98 -8.31
C LEU A 66 -16.08 -25.73 -9.05
N VAL A 67 -15.28 -25.94 -10.09
CA VAL A 67 -14.66 -24.88 -10.89
C VAL A 67 -15.26 -24.87 -12.29
N ASN A 68 -15.62 -23.70 -12.83
CA ASN A 68 -16.25 -23.58 -14.14
C ASN A 68 -15.29 -23.20 -15.29
N HIS A 69 -14.07 -22.74 -14.99
CA HIS A 69 -13.09 -22.29 -15.98
C HIS A 69 -13.60 -21.19 -16.92
N PHE A 70 -14.39 -20.26 -16.37
CA PHE A 70 -15.10 -19.19 -17.06
C PHE A 70 -16.14 -19.64 -18.10
N ASP A 71 -16.58 -20.91 -18.06
CA ASP A 71 -17.65 -21.41 -18.93
C ASP A 71 -19.02 -21.31 -18.22
N PRO A 72 -19.96 -20.49 -18.72
CA PRO A 72 -21.28 -20.32 -18.11
C PRO A 72 -22.14 -21.59 -18.14
N THR A 73 -21.92 -22.48 -19.12
CA THR A 73 -22.62 -23.77 -19.22
C THR A 73 -22.13 -24.70 -18.11
N VAL A 74 -20.83 -24.73 -17.87
CA VAL A 74 -20.23 -25.49 -16.77
C VAL A 74 -20.65 -24.91 -15.43
N ALA A 75 -20.71 -23.58 -15.29
CA ALA A 75 -21.19 -22.92 -14.06
C ALA A 75 -22.61 -23.37 -13.68
N LEU A 76 -23.54 -23.36 -14.64
CA LEU A 76 -24.90 -23.85 -14.42
C LEU A 76 -24.94 -25.35 -14.10
N GLY A 77 -24.12 -26.14 -14.80
CA GLY A 77 -23.97 -27.57 -14.53
C GLY A 77 -23.49 -27.87 -13.10
N ASN A 78 -22.47 -27.14 -12.65
CA ASN A 78 -21.90 -27.25 -11.31
C ASN A 78 -22.93 -26.90 -10.23
N TYR A 79 -23.69 -25.81 -10.40
CA TYR A 79 -24.78 -25.47 -9.49
C TYR A 79 -25.80 -26.60 -9.37
N ASN A 80 -26.30 -27.11 -10.51
CA ASN A 80 -27.26 -28.20 -10.52
C ASN A 80 -26.69 -29.49 -9.89
N GLN A 81 -25.39 -29.75 -10.05
CA GLN A 81 -24.71 -30.88 -9.40
C GLN A 81 -24.75 -30.75 -7.88
N LEU A 82 -24.47 -29.57 -7.31
CA LEU A 82 -24.52 -29.36 -5.85
C LEU A 82 -25.95 -29.51 -5.31
N VAL A 83 -26.94 -28.94 -6.01
CA VAL A 83 -28.36 -29.11 -5.66
C VAL A 83 -28.75 -30.60 -5.64
N ASN A 84 -28.40 -31.35 -6.69
CA ASN A 84 -28.72 -32.77 -6.79
C ASN A 84 -27.93 -33.65 -5.80
N SER A 85 -26.77 -33.20 -5.35
CA SER A 85 -25.90 -33.91 -4.40
C SER A 85 -26.28 -33.66 -2.94
N LYS A 86 -27.40 -32.96 -2.68
CA LYS A 86 -27.92 -32.66 -1.34
C LYS A 86 -26.90 -31.91 -0.48
N PHE A 87 -26.30 -30.86 -1.05
CA PHE A 87 -25.66 -29.83 -0.25
C PHE A 87 -26.73 -28.97 0.42
N ASP A 88 -26.45 -28.51 1.63
CA ASP A 88 -27.40 -27.76 2.46
C ASP A 88 -27.30 -26.25 2.19
N ILE A 89 -26.11 -25.77 1.81
CA ILE A 89 -25.85 -24.37 1.45
C ILE A 89 -24.88 -24.34 0.25
N ILE A 90 -25.13 -23.44 -0.69
CA ILE A 90 -24.25 -23.17 -1.83
C ILE A 90 -23.72 -21.76 -1.70
N ILE A 91 -22.40 -21.62 -1.78
CA ILE A 91 -21.71 -20.33 -1.76
C ILE A 91 -21.03 -20.16 -3.12
N SER A 92 -21.29 -19.03 -3.78
CA SER A 92 -20.80 -18.75 -5.13
C SER A 92 -19.95 -17.49 -5.14
N PHE A 93 -18.78 -17.61 -5.77
CA PHE A 93 -17.90 -16.50 -6.08
C PHE A 93 -17.39 -16.60 -7.53
N GLY A 94 -17.10 -15.43 -8.10
CA GLY A 94 -16.65 -15.29 -9.49
C GLY A 94 -17.68 -14.60 -10.37
N SER A 95 -17.19 -13.89 -11.37
CA SER A 95 -18.00 -13.12 -12.32
C SER A 95 -18.93 -14.02 -13.14
N VAL A 96 -18.46 -15.19 -13.59
CA VAL A 96 -19.24 -16.11 -14.43
C VAL A 96 -20.29 -16.83 -13.59
N ASN A 97 -19.93 -17.39 -12.43
CA ASN A 97 -20.91 -17.99 -11.54
C ASN A 97 -21.99 -17.00 -11.14
N ASN A 98 -21.61 -15.81 -10.68
CA ASN A 98 -22.58 -14.84 -10.18
C ASN A 98 -23.49 -14.32 -11.30
N LYS A 99 -22.98 -14.14 -12.53
CA LYS A 99 -23.80 -13.76 -13.69
C LYS A 99 -24.85 -14.82 -14.01
N VAL A 100 -24.46 -16.10 -14.02
CA VAL A 100 -25.39 -17.21 -14.29
C VAL A 100 -26.44 -17.36 -13.19
N LEU A 101 -26.04 -17.17 -11.93
CA LEU A 101 -26.93 -17.39 -10.79
C LEU A 101 -27.88 -16.21 -10.58
N VAL A 102 -27.43 -14.96 -10.65
CA VAL A 102 -28.27 -13.78 -10.33
C VAL A 102 -29.52 -13.65 -11.20
N GLU A 103 -29.50 -14.19 -12.43
CA GLU A 103 -30.65 -14.18 -13.34
C GLU A 103 -31.73 -15.21 -12.97
N LYS A 104 -31.42 -16.15 -12.07
CA LYS A 104 -32.38 -17.19 -11.64
C LYS A 104 -33.47 -16.60 -10.77
N GLN A 105 -34.66 -17.19 -10.89
CA GLN A 105 -35.85 -16.79 -10.13
C GLN A 105 -36.18 -17.74 -8.98
N ASP A 106 -35.53 -18.91 -8.91
CA ASP A 106 -35.81 -19.96 -7.93
C ASP A 106 -34.51 -20.66 -7.50
N TYR A 107 -34.41 -20.94 -6.20
CA TYR A 107 -33.23 -21.50 -5.53
C TYR A 107 -33.66 -22.63 -4.58
N PRO A 108 -33.55 -23.90 -5.01
CA PRO A 108 -33.96 -25.04 -4.20
C PRO A 108 -33.11 -25.27 -2.94
N VAL A 109 -31.91 -24.70 -2.93
CA VAL A 109 -30.94 -24.76 -1.82
C VAL A 109 -30.52 -23.32 -1.49
N PRO A 110 -30.44 -22.93 -0.20
CA PRO A 110 -29.91 -21.65 0.23
C PRO A 110 -28.61 -21.31 -0.51
N THR A 111 -28.66 -20.26 -1.32
CA THR A 111 -27.58 -19.84 -2.22
C THR A 111 -27.12 -18.44 -1.85
N ILE A 112 -25.86 -18.31 -1.49
CA ILE A 112 -25.20 -17.03 -1.20
C ILE A 112 -24.29 -16.73 -2.38
N ILE A 113 -24.62 -15.69 -3.15
CA ILE A 113 -23.68 -15.14 -4.15
C ILE A 113 -22.93 -13.98 -3.52
N PHE A 114 -21.65 -13.87 -3.83
CA PHE A 114 -20.86 -12.81 -3.27
C PHE A 114 -19.78 -12.32 -4.24
N GLY A 115 -19.45 -11.03 -4.21
CA GLY A 115 -18.37 -10.48 -5.01
C GLY A 115 -18.29 -8.96 -5.03
N PHE A 116 -17.53 -8.46 -6.01
CA PHE A 116 -17.22 -7.05 -6.19
C PHE A 116 -17.95 -6.51 -7.43
N LEU A 117 -18.46 -5.29 -7.35
CA LEU A 117 -19.14 -4.59 -8.43
C LEU A 117 -18.58 -3.18 -8.60
N SER A 118 -18.43 -2.73 -9.85
CA SER A 118 -18.08 -1.32 -10.11
C SER A 118 -19.31 -0.43 -10.04
N LYS A 119 -19.21 0.70 -9.31
CA LYS A 119 -20.25 1.74 -9.26
C LYS A 119 -20.60 2.25 -10.65
N GLU A 120 -19.59 2.42 -11.50
CA GLU A 120 -19.74 2.97 -12.84
C GLU A 120 -20.43 1.98 -13.79
N VAL A 121 -20.17 0.69 -13.62
CA VAL A 121 -20.84 -0.39 -14.38
C VAL A 121 -22.29 -0.57 -13.94
N VAL A 122 -22.57 -0.41 -12.64
CA VAL A 122 -23.91 -0.66 -12.03
C VAL A 122 -24.75 0.62 -11.91
N ALA A 123 -24.26 1.76 -12.43
CA ALA A 123 -24.94 3.06 -12.34
C ALA A 123 -26.34 3.08 -12.99
N ASP A 124 -26.66 2.12 -13.85
CA ASP A 124 -28.03 1.87 -14.30
C ASP A 124 -28.80 1.10 -13.22
N LYS A 125 -29.62 1.83 -12.48
CA LYS A 125 -30.20 1.49 -11.17
C LYS A 125 -31.05 0.20 -11.11
N SER A 126 -31.28 -0.46 -12.24
CA SER A 126 -32.07 -1.69 -12.32
C SER A 126 -31.38 -2.90 -11.68
N LEU A 127 -30.04 -2.93 -11.64
CA LEU A 127 -29.23 -3.95 -10.97
C LEU A 127 -29.11 -3.75 -9.45
N LEU A 128 -29.56 -2.60 -8.93
CA LEU A 128 -29.50 -2.25 -7.50
C LEU A 128 -30.77 -2.67 -6.73
N ASP A 129 -31.81 -3.12 -7.44
CA ASP A 129 -33.05 -3.57 -6.81
C ASP A 129 -32.96 -5.07 -6.54
N PHE A 130 -32.23 -5.44 -5.49
CA PHE A 130 -32.19 -6.82 -5.07
C PHE A 130 -33.56 -7.24 -4.55
N LYS A 131 -34.36 -7.83 -5.45
CA LYS A 131 -35.64 -8.42 -5.06
C LYS A 131 -35.37 -9.49 -4.00
N LYS A 132 -36.21 -9.50 -2.96
CA LYS A 132 -36.21 -10.59 -1.98
C LYS A 132 -36.63 -11.87 -2.71
N VAL A 133 -35.70 -12.82 -2.82
CA VAL A 133 -35.93 -14.15 -3.38
C VAL A 133 -35.68 -15.17 -2.28
N GLU A 134 -36.58 -16.14 -2.13
CA GLU A 134 -36.45 -17.20 -1.13
C GLU A 134 -35.17 -18.02 -1.41
N ASN A 135 -34.48 -18.45 -0.35
CA ASN A 135 -33.23 -19.20 -0.43
C ASN A 135 -32.15 -18.52 -1.30
N PHE A 136 -32.19 -17.20 -1.43
CA PHE A 136 -31.15 -16.44 -2.10
C PHE A 136 -30.77 -15.16 -1.36
N THR A 137 -29.47 -14.90 -1.27
CA THR A 137 -28.94 -13.59 -0.90
C THR A 137 -27.70 -13.27 -1.73
N ALA A 138 -27.52 -11.98 -2.02
CA ALA A 138 -26.38 -11.45 -2.74
C ALA A 138 -25.65 -10.42 -1.87
N ILE A 139 -24.37 -10.66 -1.61
CA ILE A 139 -23.52 -9.74 -0.85
C ILE A 139 -22.53 -9.13 -1.85
N ALA A 140 -22.67 -7.85 -2.13
CA ALA A 140 -21.77 -7.17 -3.05
C ALA A 140 -21.06 -6.00 -2.37
N THR A 141 -19.77 -5.82 -2.65
CA THR A 141 -19.09 -4.55 -2.38
C THR A 141 -19.06 -3.73 -3.64
N LEU A 142 -19.33 -2.44 -3.49
CA LEU A 142 -19.11 -1.50 -4.59
C LEU A 142 -17.64 -1.08 -4.56
N HIS A 143 -17.01 -0.95 -5.72
CA HIS A 143 -15.72 -0.33 -5.99
C HIS A 143 -15.89 0.78 -7.03
N SER A 144 -14.90 1.67 -7.17
CA SER A 144 -15.01 2.79 -8.11
C SER A 144 -13.71 2.98 -8.87
N TYR A 145 -13.77 2.77 -10.17
CA TYR A 145 -12.62 2.99 -11.04
C TYR A 145 -12.25 4.48 -11.10
N GLU A 146 -13.24 5.37 -10.99
CA GLU A 146 -12.99 6.81 -10.96
C GLU A 146 -12.25 7.25 -9.69
N GLU A 147 -12.63 6.71 -8.52
CA GLU A 147 -11.91 6.98 -7.26
C GLU A 147 -10.45 6.50 -7.34
N ASP A 148 -10.22 5.30 -7.87
CA ASP A 148 -8.88 4.69 -8.00
C ASP A 148 -7.98 5.52 -8.93
N LEU A 149 -8.50 5.89 -10.10
CA LEU A 149 -7.79 6.74 -11.05
C LEU A 149 -7.59 8.17 -10.54
N THR A 150 -8.50 8.67 -9.70
CA THR A 150 -8.31 9.94 -8.99
C THR A 150 -7.11 9.87 -8.05
N TYR A 151 -6.96 8.79 -7.27
CA TYR A 151 -5.78 8.59 -6.43
C TYR A 151 -4.50 8.48 -7.25
N LEU A 152 -4.52 7.69 -8.33
CA LEU A 152 -3.37 7.59 -9.23
C LEU A 152 -2.96 8.97 -9.78
N LYS A 153 -3.92 9.79 -10.23
CA LYS A 153 -3.67 11.16 -10.69
C LYS A 153 -3.06 12.04 -9.60
N GLN A 154 -3.54 11.92 -8.37
CA GLN A 154 -3.01 12.68 -7.24
C GLN A 154 -1.57 12.28 -6.86
N LEU A 155 -1.23 10.99 -7.02
CA LEU A 155 0.08 10.44 -6.70
C LEU A 155 1.14 10.81 -7.74
N VAL A 156 0.84 10.61 -9.04
CA VAL A 156 1.85 10.71 -10.11
C VAL A 156 1.46 11.60 -11.29
N SER A 157 0.21 12.06 -11.34
CA SER A 157 -0.32 12.94 -12.40
C SER A 157 0.01 12.47 -13.83
N PRO A 158 -0.34 11.22 -14.19
CA PRO A 158 -0.08 10.68 -15.51
C PRO A 158 -0.99 11.35 -16.55
N LYS A 159 -0.54 11.40 -17.82
CA LYS A 159 -1.38 11.85 -18.93
C LYS A 159 -1.99 10.67 -19.67
N ARG A 160 -1.21 9.61 -19.86
CA ARG A 160 -1.60 8.41 -20.61
C ARG A 160 -1.47 7.16 -19.74
N VAL A 161 -2.57 6.46 -19.51
CA VAL A 161 -2.64 5.31 -18.59
C VAL A 161 -3.09 4.08 -19.37
N ALA A 162 -2.33 2.99 -19.26
CA ALA A 162 -2.77 1.68 -19.70
C ALA A 162 -3.71 1.10 -18.64
N VAL A 163 -4.95 0.84 -19.03
CA VAL A 163 -5.94 0.15 -18.19
C VAL A 163 -5.95 -1.31 -18.62
N PHE A 164 -5.20 -2.14 -17.90
CA PHE A 164 -5.14 -3.56 -18.15
C PHE A 164 -6.38 -4.24 -17.58
N VAL A 165 -7.12 -4.96 -18.41
CA VAL A 165 -8.37 -5.63 -18.03
C VAL A 165 -8.26 -7.12 -18.36
N GLU A 166 -8.66 -7.99 -17.45
CA GLU A 166 -8.75 -9.42 -17.77
C GLU A 166 -9.71 -9.66 -18.96
N GLN A 167 -9.29 -10.44 -19.94
CA GLN A 167 -10.06 -10.71 -21.17
C GLN A 167 -11.49 -11.18 -20.87
N ALA A 168 -11.65 -12.10 -19.91
CA ALA A 168 -12.96 -12.62 -19.53
C ALA A 168 -13.91 -11.54 -18.98
N PHE A 169 -13.35 -10.50 -18.33
CA PHE A 169 -14.12 -9.37 -17.83
C PHE A 169 -14.42 -8.36 -18.95
N PHE A 170 -13.43 -8.11 -19.81
CA PHE A 170 -13.56 -7.23 -20.99
C PHE A 170 -14.65 -7.72 -21.96
N ASP A 171 -14.73 -9.03 -22.21
CA ASP A 171 -15.75 -9.61 -23.09
C ASP A 171 -17.16 -9.61 -22.47
N ALA A 172 -17.24 -9.62 -21.14
CA ALA A 172 -18.50 -9.75 -20.42
C ALA A 172 -19.18 -8.41 -20.13
N ILE A 173 -18.40 -7.32 -20.02
CA ILE A 173 -18.88 -6.00 -19.57
C ILE A 173 -18.39 -4.91 -20.53
N PRO A 174 -19.28 -4.04 -21.04
CA PRO A 174 -18.88 -2.93 -21.92
C PRO A 174 -18.19 -1.83 -21.11
N LEU A 175 -16.86 -1.85 -21.08
CA LEU A 175 -16.03 -0.94 -20.28
C LEU A 175 -15.57 0.31 -21.04
N GLU A 176 -15.66 0.32 -22.37
CA GLU A 176 -15.16 1.40 -23.21
C GLU A 176 -15.83 2.73 -22.88
N GLY A 177 -17.16 2.73 -22.77
CA GLY A 177 -17.93 3.93 -22.41
C GLY A 177 -17.63 4.42 -20.99
N VAL A 178 -17.40 3.48 -20.06
CA VAL A 178 -17.05 3.79 -18.66
C VAL A 178 -15.70 4.51 -18.60
N PHE A 179 -14.64 3.91 -19.16
CA PHE A 179 -13.31 4.51 -19.12
C PHE A 179 -13.17 5.75 -20.00
N ALA A 180 -13.92 5.85 -21.10
CA ALA A 180 -13.98 7.10 -21.88
C ALA A 180 -14.54 8.26 -21.04
N SER A 181 -15.63 8.02 -20.29
CA SER A 181 -16.21 9.02 -19.40
C SER A 181 -15.25 9.41 -18.27
N ILE A 182 -14.61 8.43 -17.62
CA ILE A 182 -13.65 8.69 -16.55
C ILE A 182 -12.45 9.48 -17.06
N GLY A 183 -11.90 9.10 -18.22
CA GLY A 183 -10.77 9.79 -18.85
C GLY A 183 -11.09 11.25 -19.17
N GLN A 184 -12.30 11.53 -19.65
CA GLN A 184 -12.76 12.90 -19.88
C GLN A 184 -12.88 13.71 -18.57
N THR A 185 -13.50 13.13 -17.54
CA THR A 185 -13.66 13.78 -16.22
C THR A 185 -12.31 14.10 -15.58
N LEU A 186 -11.38 13.15 -15.68
CA LEU A 186 -10.07 13.25 -15.05
C LEU A 186 -9.00 13.86 -15.94
N ASP A 187 -9.30 14.30 -17.16
CA ASP A 187 -8.32 14.85 -18.12
C ASP A 187 -7.10 13.92 -18.28
N MET A 188 -7.37 12.64 -18.57
CA MET A 188 -6.38 11.58 -18.82
C MET A 188 -6.77 10.76 -20.04
N GLU A 189 -5.79 10.35 -20.84
CA GLU A 189 -5.96 9.35 -21.89
C GLU A 189 -5.91 7.96 -21.26
N LEU A 190 -7.06 7.30 -21.18
CA LEU A 190 -7.19 5.93 -20.68
C LEU A 190 -7.31 4.97 -21.85
N VAL A 191 -6.36 4.05 -22.00
CA VAL A 191 -6.35 3.05 -23.07
C VAL A 191 -6.60 1.69 -22.47
N LEU A 192 -7.71 1.05 -22.85
CA LEU A 192 -8.03 -0.31 -22.41
C LEU A 192 -7.16 -1.32 -23.15
N VAL A 193 -6.51 -2.20 -22.40
CA VAL A 193 -5.63 -3.24 -22.91
C VAL A 193 -6.05 -4.58 -22.30
N PRO A 194 -6.74 -5.46 -23.05
CA PRO A 194 -7.13 -6.76 -22.51
C PRO A 194 -5.91 -7.68 -22.36
N PHE A 195 -5.91 -8.52 -21.33
CA PHE A 195 -4.84 -9.50 -21.08
C PHE A 195 -5.39 -10.86 -20.64
N VAL A 196 -4.62 -11.93 -20.91
CA VAL A 196 -4.90 -13.29 -20.43
C VAL A 196 -3.76 -13.77 -19.53
N THR A 197 -2.53 -13.38 -19.85
CA THR A 197 -1.30 -13.80 -19.19
C THR A 197 -0.49 -12.61 -18.70
N LEU A 198 0.50 -12.87 -17.84
CA LEU A 198 1.45 -11.87 -17.38
C LEU A 198 2.26 -11.26 -18.54
N ASP A 199 2.65 -12.08 -19.52
CA ASP A 199 3.44 -11.64 -20.68
C ASP A 199 2.65 -10.64 -21.55
N ASP A 200 1.34 -10.84 -21.71
CA ASP A 200 0.48 -9.89 -22.44
C ASP A 200 0.54 -8.48 -21.84
N ILE A 201 0.66 -8.38 -20.51
CA ILE A 201 0.81 -7.11 -19.82
C ILE A 201 2.20 -6.55 -20.11
N MET A 202 3.24 -7.35 -19.86
CA MET A 202 4.63 -6.93 -19.99
C MET A 202 4.97 -6.43 -21.40
N ASP A 203 4.38 -7.01 -22.44
CA ASP A 203 4.64 -6.64 -23.82
C ASP A 203 3.92 -5.35 -24.27
N GLN A 204 2.90 -4.89 -23.52
CA GLN A 204 2.00 -3.80 -23.94
C GLN A 204 2.07 -2.55 -23.04
N VAL A 205 3.07 -2.43 -22.18
CA VAL A 205 3.24 -1.24 -21.29
C VAL A 205 3.98 -0.06 -21.93
N GLU A 206 4.54 -0.21 -23.12
CA GLU A 206 5.36 0.84 -23.73
C GLU A 206 4.52 2.08 -24.13
N GLY A 207 5.05 3.28 -23.84
CA GLY A 207 4.42 4.54 -24.21
C GLY A 207 3.30 5.02 -23.29
N PHE A 208 3.19 4.42 -22.09
CA PHE A 208 2.29 4.85 -21.03
C PHE A 208 3.06 5.52 -19.87
N ASP A 209 2.39 6.39 -19.13
CA ASP A 209 2.95 7.07 -17.96
C ASP A 209 2.67 6.32 -16.66
N ALA A 210 1.62 5.49 -16.65
CA ALA A 210 1.21 4.65 -15.53
C ALA A 210 0.37 3.47 -16.00
N VAL A 211 0.25 2.48 -15.12
CA VAL A 211 -0.53 1.26 -15.31
C VAL A 211 -1.65 1.21 -14.28
N TYR A 212 -2.86 0.92 -14.73
CA TYR A 212 -4.01 0.62 -13.87
C TYR A 212 -4.50 -0.79 -14.15
N MET A 213 -4.45 -1.64 -13.13
CA MET A 213 -4.82 -3.05 -13.18
C MET A 213 -6.28 -3.21 -12.74
N VAL A 214 -7.13 -3.61 -13.67
CA VAL A 214 -8.55 -3.94 -13.46
C VAL A 214 -8.69 -5.45 -13.61
N GLY A 215 -8.36 -6.16 -12.54
CA GLY A 215 -8.22 -7.62 -12.52
C GLY A 215 -6.80 -8.05 -12.15
N GLY A 216 -6.43 -9.29 -12.46
CA GLY A 216 -5.22 -9.94 -11.97
C GLY A 216 -5.48 -10.78 -10.71
N TYR A 217 -6.75 -11.03 -10.35
CA TYR A 217 -7.15 -11.79 -9.15
C TYR A 217 -6.65 -13.24 -9.15
N TYR A 218 -6.23 -13.73 -10.33
CA TYR A 218 -5.76 -15.10 -10.52
C TYR A 218 -4.25 -15.23 -10.65
N PHE A 219 -3.51 -14.12 -10.58
CA PHE A 219 -2.06 -14.18 -10.51
C PHE A 219 -1.60 -14.63 -9.12
N SER A 220 -0.55 -15.42 -9.11
CA SER A 220 0.16 -15.81 -7.88
C SER A 220 0.99 -14.65 -7.33
N ASP A 221 1.35 -14.74 -6.05
CA ASP A 221 2.23 -13.76 -5.41
C ASP A 221 3.55 -13.58 -6.18
N ASP A 222 4.10 -14.65 -6.75
CA ASP A 222 5.34 -14.61 -7.49
C ASP A 222 5.19 -13.95 -8.86
N GLU A 223 4.06 -14.16 -9.56
CA GLU A 223 3.74 -13.44 -10.79
C GLU A 223 3.58 -11.94 -10.52
N ILE A 224 2.90 -11.55 -9.43
CA ILE A 224 2.77 -10.14 -9.04
C ILE A 224 4.12 -9.52 -8.71
N LYS A 225 5.02 -10.23 -8.01
CA LYS A 225 6.40 -9.73 -7.76
C LYS A 225 7.18 -9.52 -9.06
N ILE A 226 7.06 -10.44 -10.02
CA ILE A 226 7.68 -10.32 -11.33
C ILE A 226 7.14 -9.07 -12.05
N LEU A 227 5.82 -8.91 -12.09
CA LEU A 227 5.16 -7.75 -12.68
C LEU A 227 5.62 -6.44 -12.02
N ALA A 228 5.56 -6.38 -10.70
CA ALA A 228 5.94 -5.21 -9.92
C ALA A 228 7.38 -4.78 -10.22
N ARG A 229 8.32 -5.73 -10.23
CA ARG A 229 9.73 -5.46 -10.56
C ARG A 229 9.88 -4.92 -11.98
N PHE A 230 9.20 -5.56 -12.93
CA PHE A 230 9.22 -5.15 -14.34
C PHE A 230 8.72 -3.71 -14.53
N LEU A 231 7.65 -3.32 -13.84
CA LEU A 231 7.09 -1.96 -13.87
C LEU A 231 8.01 -0.95 -13.16
N ILE A 232 8.57 -1.31 -12.00
CA ILE A 232 9.52 -0.46 -11.27
C ILE A 232 10.77 -0.17 -12.10
N ASP A 233 11.33 -1.19 -12.76
CA ASP A 233 12.53 -1.05 -13.60
C ASP A 233 12.28 -0.10 -14.79
N ARG A 234 11.04 -0.02 -15.27
CA ARG A 234 10.59 0.90 -16.33
C ARG A 234 10.10 2.26 -15.83
N LYS A 235 10.15 2.50 -14.52
CA LYS A 235 9.61 3.71 -13.87
C LYS A 235 8.12 3.93 -14.14
N LEU A 236 7.35 2.84 -14.20
CA LEU A 236 5.90 2.85 -14.40
C LEU A 236 5.18 2.67 -13.05
N PRO A 237 4.51 3.71 -12.53
CA PRO A 237 3.60 3.62 -11.39
C PRO A 237 2.44 2.67 -11.69
N SER A 238 2.09 1.82 -10.73
CA SER A 238 0.97 0.88 -10.84
C SER A 238 -0.12 1.12 -9.80
N PHE A 239 -1.38 1.11 -10.22
CA PHE A 239 -2.53 1.10 -9.33
C PHE A 239 -3.35 -0.15 -9.61
N THR A 240 -3.93 -0.77 -8.58
CA THR A 240 -4.67 -2.03 -8.77
C THR A 240 -6.00 -2.07 -8.03
N THR A 241 -6.99 -2.76 -8.62
CA THR A 241 -8.26 -3.15 -7.98
C THR A 241 -8.15 -4.44 -7.18
N THR A 242 -6.98 -5.08 -7.14
CA THR A 242 -6.75 -6.32 -6.41
C THR A 242 -6.42 -6.09 -4.93
N PRO A 243 -6.45 -7.14 -4.08
CA PRO A 243 -6.25 -6.99 -2.65
C PRO A 243 -4.88 -6.40 -2.27
N VAL A 244 -4.78 -5.92 -1.02
CA VAL A 244 -3.57 -5.28 -0.47
C VAL A 244 -2.29 -6.13 -0.62
N VAL A 245 -2.42 -7.45 -0.66
CA VAL A 245 -1.27 -8.37 -0.83
C VAL A 245 -0.49 -8.08 -2.12
N ASP A 246 -1.15 -7.63 -3.20
CA ASP A 246 -0.45 -7.31 -4.45
C ASP A 246 0.38 -6.04 -4.32
N VAL A 247 -0.08 -5.09 -3.50
CA VAL A 247 0.67 -3.90 -3.13
C VAL A 247 1.82 -4.28 -2.21
N GLU A 248 1.65 -5.23 -1.29
CA GLU A 248 2.76 -5.77 -0.48
C GLU A 248 3.83 -6.46 -1.35
N ASN A 249 3.40 -7.15 -2.41
CA ASN A 249 4.25 -7.82 -3.39
C ASN A 249 4.94 -6.87 -4.38
N GLY A 250 4.65 -5.56 -4.32
CA GLY A 250 5.45 -4.52 -4.97
C GLY A 250 4.70 -3.61 -5.92
N LEU A 251 3.40 -3.82 -6.17
CA LEU A 251 2.60 -2.80 -6.88
C LEU A 251 2.55 -1.50 -6.05
N LEU A 252 2.36 -0.35 -6.71
CA LEU A 252 2.50 0.93 -6.01
C LEU A 252 1.33 1.19 -5.07
N ALA A 253 0.07 1.08 -5.53
CA ALA A 253 -1.06 1.45 -4.69
C ALA A 253 -2.37 0.71 -5.02
N THR A 254 -3.27 0.71 -4.04
CA THR A 254 -4.66 0.29 -4.19
C THR A 254 -5.57 1.14 -3.28
N ASN A 255 -6.87 1.14 -3.54
CA ASN A 255 -7.88 1.77 -2.68
C ASN A 255 -8.55 0.76 -1.72
N HIS A 256 -8.03 -0.47 -1.68
CA HIS A 256 -8.44 -1.50 -0.72
C HIS A 256 -7.67 -1.38 0.60
N ASP A 257 -8.35 -1.74 1.68
CA ASP A 257 -7.73 -1.97 2.98
C ASP A 257 -7.69 -3.47 3.30
N LYS A 258 -6.91 -3.87 4.31
CA LYS A 258 -6.77 -5.28 4.69
C LYS A 258 -8.05 -5.86 5.31
N SER A 259 -8.90 -5.02 5.91
CA SER A 259 -10.09 -5.44 6.65
C SER A 259 -11.30 -5.71 5.75
N GLU A 260 -11.24 -5.30 4.47
CA GLU A 260 -12.31 -5.50 3.48
C GLU A 260 -12.69 -6.97 3.37
N ILE A 261 -11.72 -7.85 3.16
CA ILE A 261 -11.97 -9.29 2.96
C ILE A 261 -12.51 -9.96 4.25
N GLU A 262 -12.02 -9.54 5.42
CA GLU A 262 -12.46 -10.06 6.72
C GLU A 262 -13.93 -9.71 6.99
N GLN A 263 -14.31 -8.44 6.76
CA GLN A 263 -15.70 -8.00 6.89
C GLN A 263 -16.61 -8.72 5.91
N PHE A 264 -16.08 -9.00 4.72
CA PHE A 264 -16.79 -9.72 3.67
C PHE A 264 -17.05 -11.19 4.07
N PHE A 265 -16.04 -11.90 4.56
CA PHE A 265 -16.18 -13.27 5.07
C PHE A 265 -17.09 -13.35 6.28
N ARG A 266 -16.99 -12.42 7.23
CA ARG A 266 -17.91 -12.33 8.36
C ARG A 266 -19.36 -12.21 7.90
N ARG A 267 -19.64 -11.42 6.86
CA ARG A 267 -21.00 -11.25 6.32
C ARG A 267 -21.54 -12.54 5.71
N VAL A 268 -20.71 -13.28 4.97
CA VAL A 268 -21.08 -14.60 4.43
C VAL A 268 -21.36 -15.57 5.58
N ALA A 269 -20.48 -15.62 6.57
CA ALA A 269 -20.60 -16.50 7.72
C ALA A 269 -21.87 -16.25 8.56
N LEU A 270 -22.26 -14.98 8.79
CA LEU A 270 -23.52 -14.63 9.47
C LEU A 270 -24.77 -15.09 8.68
N ASN A 271 -24.72 -15.05 7.35
CA ASN A 271 -25.80 -15.57 6.51
C ASN A 271 -25.88 -17.09 6.57
N VAL A 272 -24.74 -17.78 6.64
CA VAL A 272 -24.68 -19.23 6.86
C VAL A 272 -25.28 -19.60 8.22
N GLU A 273 -24.89 -18.90 9.28
CA GLU A 273 -25.44 -19.09 10.64
C GLU A 273 -26.97 -18.91 10.65
N SER A 274 -27.49 -17.89 9.99
CA SER A 274 -28.94 -17.66 9.89
C SER A 274 -29.68 -18.84 9.27
N VAL A 275 -29.14 -19.38 8.17
CA VAL A 275 -29.70 -20.58 7.51
C VAL A 275 -29.63 -21.80 8.42
N VAL A 276 -28.54 -21.95 9.19
CA VAL A 276 -28.37 -23.03 10.16
C VAL A 276 -29.43 -22.95 11.27
N LEU A 277 -29.72 -21.75 11.78
CA LEU A 277 -30.73 -21.51 12.81
C LEU A 277 -32.18 -21.70 12.30
N GLY A 278 -32.36 -21.85 10.98
CA GLY A 278 -33.66 -22.04 10.35
C GLY A 278 -34.41 -20.73 10.10
N ASP A 279 -33.72 -19.60 10.20
CA ASP A 279 -34.23 -18.30 9.80
C ASP A 279 -34.07 -18.11 8.27
N GLU A 280 -34.87 -17.22 7.67
CA GLU A 280 -34.51 -16.67 6.36
C GLU A 280 -33.16 -15.93 6.49
N PHE A 281 -32.42 -15.77 5.39
CA PHE A 281 -31.16 -15.02 5.39
C PHE A 281 -31.27 -13.73 6.23
N SER A 282 -30.36 -13.56 7.20
CA SER A 282 -30.38 -12.45 8.18
C SER A 282 -30.55 -11.08 7.55
N GLU A 283 -30.05 -10.92 6.32
CA GLU A 283 -30.15 -9.70 5.56
C GLU A 283 -30.64 -10.01 4.14
N PRO A 284 -31.56 -9.20 3.59
CA PRO A 284 -31.80 -9.21 2.16
C PRO A 284 -30.49 -8.86 1.47
N SER A 285 -30.35 -9.33 0.23
CA SER A 285 -29.25 -8.94 -0.65
C SER A 285 -28.90 -7.46 -0.52
N SER A 286 -27.64 -7.17 -0.24
CA SER A 286 -27.20 -5.86 0.23
C SER A 286 -25.82 -5.48 -0.30
N PHE A 287 -25.55 -4.17 -0.26
CA PHE A 287 -24.21 -3.65 -0.47
C PHE A 287 -23.46 -3.57 0.86
N LEU A 288 -22.31 -4.22 0.92
CA LEU A 288 -21.37 -4.04 2.02
C LEU A 288 -20.63 -2.71 1.82
N VAL A 289 -20.93 -1.75 2.70
CA VAL A 289 -20.26 -0.44 2.70
C VAL A 289 -18.98 -0.55 3.50
N LEU A 290 -17.84 -0.46 2.82
CA LEU A 290 -16.52 -0.54 3.43
C LEU A 290 -15.88 0.84 3.56
N LYS A 291 -15.08 1.01 4.61
CA LYS A 291 -14.33 2.26 4.86
C LYS A 291 -13.08 2.26 3.99
N ARG A 292 -13.20 2.71 2.75
CA ARG A 292 -12.08 2.76 1.81
C ARG A 292 -10.97 3.69 2.26
N GLY A 293 -9.75 3.33 1.92
CA GLY A 293 -8.56 4.12 2.19
C GLY A 293 -7.44 3.72 1.23
N LEU A 294 -6.68 4.72 0.78
CA LEU A 294 -5.51 4.48 -0.05
C LEU A 294 -4.51 3.61 0.72
N THR A 295 -4.08 2.51 0.13
CA THR A 295 -2.94 1.73 0.58
C THR A 295 -1.79 1.92 -0.41
N LEU A 296 -0.62 2.35 0.10
CA LEU A 296 0.55 2.70 -0.70
C LEU A 296 1.77 1.88 -0.28
N ASN A 297 2.46 1.27 -1.25
CA ASN A 297 3.75 0.65 -1.03
C ASN A 297 4.85 1.72 -0.96
N TYR A 298 5.42 1.90 0.22
CA TYR A 298 6.48 2.86 0.48
C TYR A 298 7.76 2.55 -0.32
N ASN A 299 8.15 1.28 -0.41
CA ASN A 299 9.36 0.85 -1.09
C ASN A 299 9.24 1.12 -2.60
N THR A 300 8.08 0.81 -3.17
CA THR A 300 7.78 1.06 -4.59
C THR A 300 7.71 2.54 -4.90
N ALA A 301 6.99 3.34 -4.08
CA ALA A 301 6.93 4.79 -4.24
C ALA A 301 8.33 5.41 -4.26
N ARG A 302 9.21 4.98 -3.36
CA ARG A 302 10.60 5.42 -3.32
C ARG A 302 11.40 4.99 -4.55
N ALA A 303 11.27 3.74 -4.98
CA ALA A 303 11.97 3.23 -6.17
C ALA A 303 11.57 3.98 -7.45
N LEU A 304 10.33 4.47 -7.51
CA LEU A 304 9.80 5.31 -8.58
C LEU A 304 10.10 6.81 -8.40
N GLY A 305 10.66 7.22 -7.26
CA GLY A 305 10.94 8.64 -6.96
C GLY A 305 9.70 9.48 -6.66
N ILE A 306 8.60 8.85 -6.23
CA ILE A 306 7.34 9.52 -5.91
C ILE A 306 7.43 10.16 -4.52
N PRO A 307 7.31 11.49 -4.39
CA PRO A 307 7.41 12.16 -3.10
C PRO A 307 6.13 11.93 -2.26
N LEU A 308 6.30 11.58 -0.99
CA LEU A 308 5.20 11.44 -0.06
C LEU A 308 4.79 12.81 0.49
N LYS A 309 3.61 13.28 0.09
CA LYS A 309 3.01 14.49 0.65
C LYS A 309 2.55 14.23 2.08
N TYR A 310 2.80 15.15 3.00
CA TYR A 310 2.36 15.05 4.40
C TYR A 310 0.85 14.81 4.55
N SER A 311 0.04 15.35 3.62
CA SER A 311 -1.41 15.14 3.59
C SER A 311 -1.83 13.68 3.46
N TYR A 312 -0.98 12.82 2.88
CA TYR A 312 -1.29 11.40 2.74
C TYR A 312 -1.08 10.61 4.04
N LEU A 313 -0.21 11.07 4.94
CA LEU A 313 0.14 10.31 6.15
C LEU A 313 -1.04 10.04 7.09
N THR A 314 -2.06 10.90 7.08
CA THR A 314 -3.20 10.77 8.01
C THR A 314 -4.24 9.75 7.56
N ASN A 315 -4.42 9.58 6.24
CA ASN A 315 -5.53 8.82 5.66
C ASN A 315 -5.07 7.69 4.71
N THR A 316 -3.78 7.40 4.68
CA THR A 316 -3.18 6.37 3.82
C THR A 316 -2.59 5.26 4.69
N SER A 317 -2.92 4.02 4.37
CA SER A 317 -2.23 2.84 4.91
C SER A 317 -0.92 2.63 4.16
N PHE A 318 0.17 2.39 4.88
CA PHE A 318 1.48 2.16 4.24
C PHE A 318 1.89 0.71 4.42
N VAL A 319 2.38 0.10 3.34
CA VAL A 319 3.07 -1.19 3.36
C VAL A 319 4.52 -1.03 2.94
N GLY A 320 5.35 -2.03 3.25
CA GLY A 320 6.79 -1.99 3.02
C GLY A 320 7.57 -1.47 4.22
N ASN A 321 8.89 -1.32 4.03
CA ASN A 321 9.82 -1.00 5.09
C ASN A 321 10.13 0.51 5.14
N LEU A 322 9.43 1.21 6.03
CA LEU A 322 9.65 2.64 6.33
C LEU A 322 11.02 2.92 7.00
N THR A 323 11.71 1.89 7.52
CA THR A 323 12.98 2.04 8.26
C THR A 323 14.22 1.84 7.40
N GLU A 324 14.07 1.24 6.22
CA GLU A 324 15.13 1.06 5.22
C GLU A 324 15.44 2.35 4.48
N ILE A 325 15.73 3.43 5.20
CA ILE A 325 16.24 4.65 4.60
C ILE A 325 17.69 4.38 4.21
N SER A 326 17.91 4.04 2.94
CA SER A 326 19.24 4.04 2.32
C SER A 326 19.66 5.48 2.07
N ALA A 327 20.04 6.17 3.14
CA ALA A 327 20.68 7.48 3.05
C ALA A 327 22.18 7.29 3.31
N ASP A 328 23.01 7.93 2.48
CA ASP A 328 24.47 7.96 2.65
C ASP A 328 24.87 8.51 4.02
N LYS A 329 24.03 9.39 4.59
CA LYS A 329 24.14 9.90 5.96
C LYS A 329 22.77 9.97 6.61
N LYS A 330 22.71 9.58 7.88
CA LYS A 330 21.55 9.75 8.75
C LYS A 330 21.88 10.84 9.76
N TYR A 331 20.94 11.77 9.95
CA TYR A 331 21.07 12.84 10.93
C TYR A 331 19.91 12.78 11.90
N SER A 332 20.21 12.89 13.19
CA SER A 332 19.23 13.23 14.22
C SER A 332 18.95 14.73 14.19
N LEU A 333 17.79 15.15 14.72
CA LEU A 333 17.47 16.57 14.85
C LEU A 333 18.57 17.34 15.61
N LEU A 334 19.18 16.69 16.62
CA LEU A 334 20.28 17.27 17.38
C LEU A 334 21.52 17.47 16.50
N GLU A 335 21.89 16.49 15.68
CA GLU A 335 23.02 16.59 14.75
C GLU A 335 22.77 17.68 13.72
N VAL A 336 21.56 17.77 13.14
CA VAL A 336 21.20 18.86 12.20
C VAL A 336 21.34 20.22 12.88
N MET A 337 20.86 20.37 14.11
CA MET A 337 21.00 21.61 14.86
C MET A 337 22.46 21.95 15.15
N GLN A 338 23.25 20.97 15.57
CA GLN A 338 24.68 21.17 15.88
C GLN A 338 25.47 21.51 14.62
N GLU A 339 25.24 20.82 13.52
CA GLU A 339 25.92 21.08 12.24
C GLU A 339 25.49 22.42 11.64
N ALA A 340 24.19 22.76 11.72
CA ALA A 340 23.70 24.07 11.27
C ALA A 340 24.28 25.24 12.09
N ILE A 341 24.52 25.04 13.39
CA ILE A 341 25.20 26.03 14.25
C ILE A 341 26.70 26.07 13.91
N ALA A 342 27.34 24.91 13.84
CA ALA A 342 28.77 24.78 13.60
C ALA A 342 29.17 25.35 12.24
N GLU A 343 28.36 25.15 11.20
CA GLU A 343 28.58 25.67 9.85
C GLU A 343 27.90 27.02 9.58
N ASN A 344 27.33 27.66 10.61
CA ASN A 344 26.76 28.98 10.44
C ASN A 344 27.85 30.04 10.23
N LEU A 345 28.02 30.48 8.99
CA LEU A 345 29.03 31.46 8.62
C LEU A 345 28.91 32.76 9.43
N LYS A 346 27.67 33.21 9.75
CA LYS A 346 27.47 34.42 10.55
C LYS A 346 27.98 34.25 11.99
N LEU A 347 27.75 33.08 12.61
CA LEU A 347 28.28 32.80 13.94
C LEU A 347 29.81 32.71 13.93
N LYS A 348 30.40 32.08 12.89
CA LYS A 348 31.86 32.07 12.70
C LYS A 348 32.42 33.49 12.56
N THR A 349 31.75 34.38 11.82
CA THR A 349 32.13 35.80 11.70
C THR A 349 32.08 36.50 13.05
N VAL A 350 31.02 36.34 13.83
CA VAL A 350 30.91 36.97 15.16
C VAL A 350 32.03 36.50 16.10
N VAL A 351 32.38 35.21 16.08
CA VAL A 351 33.52 34.69 16.84
C VAL A 351 34.83 35.34 16.37
N GLN A 352 35.03 35.44 15.05
CA GLN A 352 36.22 36.09 14.50
C GLN A 352 36.31 37.58 14.87
N ASP A 353 35.20 38.31 14.83
CA ASP A 353 35.11 39.72 15.22
C ASP A 353 35.49 39.91 16.69
N THR A 354 35.07 38.99 17.58
CA THR A 354 35.49 39.04 18.99
C THR A 354 36.98 38.78 19.17
N LEU A 355 37.58 37.88 18.39
CA LEU A 355 39.03 37.64 18.40
C LEU A 355 39.80 38.85 17.87
N LEU A 356 39.32 39.47 16.79
CA LEU A 356 39.89 40.70 16.24
C LEU A 356 39.81 41.84 17.26
N SER A 357 38.65 42.01 17.91
CA SER A 357 38.48 43.01 18.97
C SER A 357 39.44 42.79 20.14
N ALA A 358 39.75 41.54 20.49
CA ALA A 358 40.73 41.24 21.53
C ALA A 358 42.17 41.61 21.11
N GLU A 359 42.54 41.40 19.84
CA GLU A 359 43.84 41.82 19.32
C GLU A 359 43.92 43.35 19.19
N ASP A 360 42.83 44.03 18.82
CA ASP A 360 42.77 45.50 18.79
C ASP A 360 43.01 46.09 20.18
N VAL A 361 42.43 45.49 21.23
CA VAL A 361 42.70 45.89 22.62
C VAL A 361 44.18 45.69 22.98
N LYS A 362 44.78 44.60 22.52
CA LYS A 362 46.20 44.30 22.77
C LYS A 362 47.13 45.25 22.02
N LEU A 363 46.82 45.60 20.77
CA LEU A 363 47.51 46.62 19.99
C LEU A 363 47.39 47.99 20.65
N ALA A 364 46.19 48.37 21.10
CA ALA A 364 45.98 49.61 21.83
C ALA A 364 46.80 49.66 23.13
N LYS A 365 46.90 48.54 23.86
CA LYS A 365 47.77 48.42 25.04
C LYS A 365 49.27 48.43 24.68
N SER A 366 49.63 47.94 23.50
CA SER A 366 51.01 47.93 23.03
C SER A 366 51.59 49.33 22.87
N ASN A 367 50.75 50.36 22.66
CA ASN A 367 51.20 51.75 22.60
C ASN A 367 51.77 52.27 23.94
N TYR A 368 51.49 51.59 25.05
CA TYR A 368 52.05 51.88 26.37
C TYR A 368 53.26 51.01 26.71
N LEU A 369 53.61 50.05 25.84
CA LEU A 369 54.80 49.24 26.02
C LEU A 369 56.03 49.99 25.47
N PRO A 370 57.22 49.77 26.04
CA PRO A 370 58.45 50.37 25.51
C PRO A 370 58.73 49.81 24.11
N ASN A 371 58.96 50.71 23.16
CA ASN A 371 59.40 50.34 21.82
C ASN A 371 60.92 50.55 21.69
N VAL A 372 61.63 49.50 21.27
CA VAL A 372 63.09 49.54 21.01
C VAL A 372 63.31 49.46 19.51
N THR A 373 63.79 50.54 18.92
CA THR A 373 64.20 50.55 17.51
C THR A 373 65.72 50.57 17.45
N ALA A 374 66.31 49.54 16.86
CA ALA A 374 67.73 49.50 16.53
C ALA A 374 67.89 49.74 15.03
N SER A 375 68.71 50.72 14.66
CA SER A 375 69.10 50.99 13.27
C SER A 375 70.62 50.93 13.14
N ALA A 376 71.09 50.35 12.04
CA ALA A 376 72.49 50.31 11.68
C ALA A 376 72.61 50.78 10.23
N SER A 377 73.48 51.75 9.98
CA SER A 377 73.80 52.24 8.65
C SER A 377 75.31 52.20 8.44
N GLY A 378 75.72 51.79 7.24
CA GLY A 378 77.11 51.81 6.80
C GLY A 378 77.24 52.76 5.62
N VAL A 379 78.27 53.61 5.65
CA VAL A 379 78.61 54.48 4.53
C VAL A 379 80.01 54.09 4.06
N TYR A 380 80.11 53.80 2.76
CA TYR A 380 81.37 53.54 2.07
C TYR A 380 81.71 54.74 1.18
N VAL A 381 82.88 55.32 1.39
CA VAL A 381 83.38 56.50 0.68
C VAL A 381 84.53 56.06 -0.24
N ASP A 382 84.62 56.61 -1.46
CA ASP A 382 85.66 56.25 -2.42
C ASP A 382 87.08 56.37 -1.80
N PRO A 383 87.93 55.35 -1.92
CA PRO A 383 89.26 55.30 -1.28
C PRO A 383 90.15 56.51 -1.63
N ASN A 384 90.11 56.99 -2.88
CA ASN A 384 90.93 58.12 -3.31
C ASN A 384 90.48 59.42 -2.62
N LEU A 385 89.18 59.54 -2.33
CA LEU A 385 88.61 60.69 -1.64
C LEU A 385 88.93 60.64 -0.13
N ALA A 386 88.95 59.44 0.45
CA ALA A 386 89.30 59.21 1.85
C ALA A 386 90.78 59.51 2.14
N GLU A 387 91.69 59.19 1.20
CA GLU A 387 93.14 59.46 1.32
C GLU A 387 93.44 60.96 1.32
N VAL A 388 92.78 61.74 0.46
CA VAL A 388 92.93 63.21 0.40
C VAL A 388 92.34 63.90 1.64
N ALA A 389 91.35 63.28 2.30
CA ALA A 389 90.66 63.83 3.47
C ALA A 389 91.47 63.75 4.79
N ASN A 390 92.70 63.20 4.77
CA ASN A 390 93.59 63.11 5.95
C ASN A 390 92.89 62.61 7.23
N GLY A 391 92.05 61.58 7.09
CA GLY A 391 91.38 60.92 8.20
C GLY A 391 90.14 61.61 8.77
N GLN A 392 89.67 62.73 8.19
CA GLN A 392 88.41 63.36 8.62
C GLN A 392 87.16 62.63 8.10
N ASN A 393 87.26 61.91 6.98
CA ASN A 393 86.19 61.07 6.44
C ASN A 393 86.76 59.67 6.14
N PRO A 394 86.54 58.68 7.02
CA PRO A 394 87.05 57.33 6.80
C PRO A 394 86.32 56.64 5.64
N GLU A 395 87.06 55.81 4.90
CA GLU A 395 86.57 55.03 3.75
C GLU A 395 85.37 54.14 4.12
N LEU A 396 85.35 53.63 5.35
CA LEU A 396 84.23 52.90 5.92
C LEU A 396 83.83 53.56 7.24
N SER A 397 82.58 53.98 7.33
CA SER A 397 81.97 54.38 8.59
C SER A 397 80.71 53.59 8.83
N THR A 398 80.49 53.20 10.08
CA THR A 398 79.31 52.46 10.50
C THR A 398 78.70 53.18 11.69
N PHE A 399 77.41 53.45 11.61
CA PHE A 399 76.67 54.12 12.65
C PHE A 399 75.56 53.18 13.12
N GLY A 400 75.57 52.88 14.40
CA GLY A 400 74.47 52.19 15.06
C GLY A 400 73.76 53.18 15.98
N ASN A 401 72.44 53.19 15.95
CA ASN A 401 71.64 53.87 16.96
C ASN A 401 70.61 52.89 17.52
N ILE A 402 70.51 52.84 18.84
CA ILE A 402 69.41 52.16 19.54
C ILE A 402 68.61 53.25 20.25
N THR A 403 67.35 53.40 19.86
CA THR A 403 66.42 54.36 20.46
C THR A 403 65.32 53.60 21.19
N LEU A 404 65.16 53.87 22.49
CA LEU A 404 64.03 53.41 23.31
C LEU A 404 63.02 54.56 23.43
N SER A 405 61.76 54.30 23.07
CA SER A 405 60.65 55.25 23.24
C SER A 405 59.53 54.60 24.03
N GLN A 406 59.00 55.32 25.04
CA GLN A 406 57.86 54.87 25.82
C GLN A 406 56.91 56.04 26.02
N THR A 407 55.63 55.82 25.70
CA THR A 407 54.55 56.75 25.99
C THR A 407 54.06 56.47 27.42
N VAL A 408 54.09 57.47 28.30
CA VAL A 408 53.63 57.38 29.70
C VAL A 408 52.17 57.79 29.81
#